data_AF-A0A969J8G9-F1
#
_entry.id   AF-A0A969J8G9-F1
#
_cell.length_a   1.000
_cell.length_b   1.000
_cell.length_c   1.000
_cell.angle_alpha   90.00
_cell.angle_beta   90.00
_cell.angle_gamma   90.00
#
_symmetry.space_group_name_H-M   'P 1'
#
loop_
_entity.id
_entity.type
_entity.pdbx_description
1 polymer ?
#
loop_
_entity_poly.entity_id
_entity_poly.type
_entity_poly.pdbx_seq_one_letter_code
_entity_poly.pdbx_strand_id
1 'polypeptide(L)'
;MTTTSLRSALQSLPENAPEAVVDQHFSTQLLEALGFQSQEIHPQYPTGDGKAVDKAARKTIGDDIFIYTKSDPFLLLELKGRDCNLSSDAAQYQKTVHQLKHYLLAPNCKTVQWGIITNSCHIQLFRKHGKVIYPATQCLSLDNENIDEIVASIRRKIENPTKALTIAVYNNKGGVGKTTTTVNLAAILTFLGKRVLAIDFDPNQQDLTSSLGLPLSEGAVFEALRERSIEFISTLCPYKFPLKKVDSELRFDVIPADEELKDASDDLLRKRLKRNLLHRKLESARQEYDYILIDSPPNWRFFSQLAVYAADVILIPTKHNNLFSLENAAMAIKKFFPEIQKEKADGSPIPLPIFFNGEKITQPQLAVAQKEIANILKIAKKEGFDLLPYFYPRYTNARKDLHIPQVPSYANISGAAFSRTPAVYRYRTAHEYYKSLAKEYFLQ
;
A
#
# COMPACT_ATOMS: atom_id res chain seq x y z
N MET A 1 41.92 9.23 5.31
CA MET A 1 41.53 7.86 4.93
C MET A 1 40.76 7.98 3.64
N THR A 2 41.23 7.35 2.56
CA THR A 2 40.57 7.36 1.26
C THR A 2 39.17 6.78 1.42
N THR A 3 38.13 7.58 1.23
CA THR A 3 36.75 7.10 1.14
C THR A 3 36.67 6.12 -0.02
N THR A 4 36.65 4.82 0.28
CA THR A 4 36.47 3.77 -0.72
C THR A 4 35.12 4.01 -1.40
N SER A 5 35.14 4.21 -2.72
CA SER A 5 33.90 4.40 -3.48
C SER A 5 33.00 3.17 -3.34
N LEU A 6 31.67 3.35 -3.40
CA LEU A 6 30.70 2.24 -3.34
C LEU A 6 30.99 1.16 -4.40
N ARG A 7 31.43 1.58 -5.59
CA ARG A 7 31.88 0.70 -6.66
C ARG A 7 33.11 -0.13 -6.26
N SER A 8 34.11 0.51 -5.65
CA SER A 8 35.30 -0.20 -5.16
C SER A 8 34.94 -1.20 -4.06
N ALA A 9 33.99 -0.86 -3.18
CA ALA A 9 33.46 -1.78 -2.18
C ALA A 9 32.80 -3.01 -2.83
N LEU A 10 31.96 -2.80 -3.85
CA LEU A 10 31.32 -3.89 -4.60
C LEU A 10 32.34 -4.82 -5.29
N GLN A 11 33.40 -4.26 -5.88
CA GLN A 11 34.47 -5.01 -6.57
C GLN A 11 35.31 -5.85 -5.61
N SER A 12 35.46 -5.42 -4.36
CA SER A 12 36.28 -6.12 -3.37
C SER A 12 35.65 -7.42 -2.86
N LEU A 13 34.35 -7.61 -3.07
CA LEU A 13 33.60 -8.76 -2.58
C LEU A 13 33.78 -10.00 -3.48
N PRO A 14 34.11 -11.18 -2.91
CA PRO A 14 34.05 -12.47 -3.61
C PRO A 14 32.66 -12.77 -4.17
N GLU A 15 32.55 -13.64 -5.19
CA GLU A 15 31.24 -14.04 -5.75
C GLU A 15 30.33 -14.71 -4.71
N ASN A 16 30.89 -15.55 -3.84
CA ASN A 16 30.17 -16.25 -2.77
C ASN A 16 30.41 -15.62 -1.40
N ALA A 17 30.56 -14.29 -1.33
CA ALA A 17 30.82 -13.60 -0.08
C ALA A 17 29.73 -13.89 0.97
N PRO A 18 30.07 -14.44 2.15
CA PRO A 18 29.09 -14.66 3.21
C PRO A 18 28.60 -13.32 3.78
N GLU A 19 27.46 -13.33 4.48
CA GLU A 19 26.79 -12.13 5.00
C GLU A 19 27.73 -11.23 5.83
N ALA A 20 28.58 -11.80 6.68
CA ALA A 20 29.56 -11.05 7.48
C ALA A 20 30.59 -10.28 6.63
N VAL A 21 31.01 -10.84 5.49
CA VAL A 21 31.93 -10.19 4.56
C VAL A 21 31.21 -9.07 3.79
N VAL A 22 29.95 -9.29 3.40
CA VAL A 22 29.13 -8.23 2.79
C VAL A 22 28.93 -7.07 3.77
N ASP A 23 28.66 -7.35 5.05
CA ASP A 23 28.50 -6.30 6.06
C ASP A 23 29.79 -5.51 6.31
N GLN A 24 30.93 -6.20 6.42
CA GLN A 24 32.22 -5.57 6.68
C GLN A 24 32.67 -4.64 5.55
N HIS A 25 32.41 -5.01 4.30
CA HIS A 25 33.02 -4.35 3.14
C HIS A 25 32.07 -3.47 2.31
N PHE A 26 30.75 -3.64 2.43
CA PHE A 26 29.80 -2.97 1.52
C PHE A 26 28.70 -2.16 2.23
N SER A 27 28.12 -2.67 3.32
CA SER A 27 26.89 -2.09 3.87
C SER A 27 27.07 -0.68 4.44
N THR A 28 28.23 -0.35 5.01
CA THR A 28 28.53 1.01 5.49
C THR A 28 28.67 1.99 4.33
N GLN A 29 29.38 1.61 3.26
CA GLN A 29 29.55 2.42 2.05
C GLN A 29 28.22 2.63 1.34
N LEU A 30 27.33 1.63 1.35
CA LEU A 30 25.97 1.77 0.85
C LEU A 30 25.20 2.85 1.64
N LEU A 31 25.21 2.78 2.97
CA LEU A 31 24.51 3.76 3.80
C LEU A 31 25.11 5.17 3.67
N GLU A 32 26.42 5.29 3.53
CA GLU A 32 27.10 6.57 3.23
C GLU A 32 26.69 7.12 1.86
N ALA A 33 26.60 6.27 0.84
CA ALA A 33 26.12 6.66 -0.49
C ALA A 33 24.63 7.08 -0.47
N LEU A 34 23.82 6.47 0.39
CA LEU A 34 22.44 6.87 0.68
C LEU A 34 22.35 8.14 1.54
N GLY A 35 23.49 8.67 1.98
CA GLY A 35 23.64 9.96 2.63
C GLY A 35 23.86 9.91 4.13
N PHE A 36 23.92 8.75 4.79
CA PHE A 36 24.08 8.64 6.24
C PHE A 36 25.54 8.69 6.69
N GLN A 37 25.85 9.42 7.76
CA GLN A 37 27.19 9.44 8.36
C GLN A 37 27.40 8.26 9.32
N SER A 38 28.64 7.94 9.68
CA SER A 38 28.94 6.80 10.57
C SER A 38 28.24 6.90 11.94
N GLN A 39 28.07 8.10 12.48
CA GLN A 39 27.36 8.36 13.75
C GLN A 39 25.82 8.30 13.63
N GLU A 40 25.31 8.26 12.40
CA GLU A 40 23.89 8.14 12.04
C GLU A 40 23.48 6.69 11.78
N ILE A 41 24.40 5.73 11.96
CA ILE A 41 24.23 4.31 11.68
C ILE A 41 24.46 3.50 12.96
N HIS A 42 23.54 2.60 13.29
CA HIS A 42 23.68 1.68 14.41
C HIS A 42 23.70 0.23 13.91
N PRO A 43 24.78 -0.55 14.16
CA PRO A 43 24.85 -1.97 13.81
C PRO A 43 24.04 -2.83 14.79
N GLN A 44 23.51 -3.97 14.34
CA GLN A 44 22.75 -4.92 15.16
C GLN A 44 21.68 -4.20 16.00
N TYR A 45 20.83 -3.42 15.33
CA TYR A 45 19.85 -2.55 15.98
C TYR A 45 18.73 -3.38 16.64
N PRO A 46 18.52 -3.24 17.97
CA PRO A 46 17.52 -4.03 18.68
C PRO A 46 16.10 -3.56 18.37
N THR A 47 15.30 -4.46 17.78
CA THR A 47 13.94 -4.14 17.29
C THR A 47 12.88 -4.11 18.41
N GLY A 48 13.24 -4.51 19.63
CA GLY A 48 12.39 -4.44 20.83
C GLY A 48 11.57 -5.70 21.11
N ASP A 49 11.78 -6.76 20.33
CA ASP A 49 11.09 -8.06 20.41
C ASP A 49 12.07 -9.24 20.57
N GLY A 50 13.26 -8.96 21.10
CA GLY A 50 14.34 -9.94 21.28
C GLY A 50 15.14 -10.26 20.01
N LYS A 51 14.88 -9.54 18.91
CA LYS A 51 15.65 -9.63 17.67
C LYS A 51 16.43 -8.34 17.40
N ALA A 52 17.35 -8.42 16.44
CA ALA A 52 18.07 -7.29 15.91
C ALA A 52 18.11 -7.35 14.38
N VAL A 53 18.04 -6.19 13.75
CA VAL A 53 18.27 -6.01 12.32
C VAL A 53 19.71 -5.56 12.08
N ASP A 54 20.30 -5.94 10.95
CA ASP A 54 21.75 -5.79 10.72
C ASP A 54 22.23 -4.35 10.90
N LYS A 55 21.51 -3.39 10.31
CA LYS A 55 21.75 -1.95 10.55
C LYS A 55 20.45 -1.18 10.60
N ALA A 56 20.44 -0.13 11.43
CA ALA A 56 19.46 0.95 11.36
C ALA A 56 20.18 2.27 11.10
N ALA A 57 19.48 3.22 10.50
CA ALA A 57 20.00 4.57 10.27
C ALA A 57 18.96 5.65 10.55
N ARG A 58 19.43 6.79 11.06
CA ARG A 58 18.64 8.02 11.27
C ARG A 58 19.58 9.23 11.25
N LYS A 59 19.15 10.29 10.59
CA LYS A 59 19.83 11.59 10.60
C LYS A 59 20.00 12.16 12.00
N THR A 60 21.17 12.74 12.29
CA THR A 60 21.42 13.45 13.55
C THR A 60 20.50 14.67 13.65
N ILE A 61 19.89 14.89 14.83
CA ILE A 61 18.95 15.99 15.07
C ILE A 61 19.49 16.83 16.25
N GLY A 62 20.09 17.97 15.97
CA GLY A 62 20.78 18.76 17.00
C GLY A 62 21.87 17.93 17.68
N ASP A 63 21.79 17.81 19.01
CA ASP A 63 22.71 17.00 19.82
C ASP A 63 22.30 15.51 19.92
N ASP A 64 21.16 15.12 19.33
CA ASP A 64 20.67 13.73 19.32
C ASP A 64 21.35 12.92 18.20
N ILE A 65 22.44 12.25 18.58
CA ILE A 65 23.24 11.37 17.72
C ILE A 65 22.72 9.92 17.84
N PHE A 66 22.24 9.39 16.71
CA PHE A 66 21.50 8.12 16.66
C PHE A 66 22.26 6.90 17.17
N ILE A 67 23.57 6.79 16.91
CA ILE A 67 24.37 5.65 17.38
C ILE A 67 24.36 5.52 18.92
N TYR A 68 24.15 6.62 19.64
CA TYR A 68 24.07 6.62 21.11
C TYR A 68 22.63 6.46 21.60
N THR A 69 21.68 7.20 21.02
CA THR A 69 20.29 7.24 21.51
C THR A 69 19.44 6.06 21.07
N LYS A 70 19.67 5.57 19.84
CA LYS A 70 18.96 4.41 19.25
C LYS A 70 17.44 4.62 19.17
N SER A 71 16.98 5.84 19.33
CA SER A 71 15.57 6.23 19.24
C SER A 71 15.19 6.58 17.82
N ASP A 72 13.94 6.29 17.51
CA ASP A 72 13.23 6.74 16.32
C ASP A 72 13.92 6.41 14.97
N PRO A 73 14.38 5.16 14.75
CA PRO A 73 15.05 4.77 13.51
C PRO A 73 14.23 5.19 12.27
N PHE A 74 14.93 5.63 11.22
CA PHE A 74 14.29 6.09 9.99
C PHE A 74 14.35 5.05 8.88
N LEU A 75 15.48 4.32 8.79
CA LEU A 75 15.74 3.27 7.81
C LEU A 75 16.27 2.02 8.49
N LEU A 76 15.79 0.85 8.08
CA LEU A 76 16.39 -0.45 8.44
C LEU A 76 17.03 -1.11 7.22
N LEU A 77 18.15 -1.79 7.41
CA LEU A 77 18.88 -2.53 6.39
C LEU A 77 19.02 -3.99 6.84
N GLU A 78 18.43 -4.89 6.06
CA GLU A 78 18.59 -6.34 6.17
C GLU A 78 19.59 -6.82 5.11
N LEU A 79 20.66 -7.46 5.56
CA LEU A 79 21.73 -7.97 4.72
C LEU A 79 21.58 -9.48 4.52
N LYS A 80 22.10 -9.95 3.38
CA LYS A 80 22.32 -11.37 3.12
C LYS A 80 23.68 -11.56 2.45
N GLY A 81 24.25 -12.76 2.55
CA GLY A 81 25.42 -13.13 1.75
C GLY A 81 25.08 -13.24 0.26
N ARG A 82 26.10 -13.13 -0.60
CA ARG A 82 25.94 -13.27 -2.06
C ARG A 82 25.52 -14.68 -2.51
N ASP A 83 25.72 -15.67 -1.64
CA ASP A 83 25.22 -17.04 -1.75
C ASP A 83 23.68 -17.14 -1.58
N CYS A 84 23.03 -16.10 -1.06
CA CYS A 84 21.58 -16.00 -0.97
C CYS A 84 20.98 -15.48 -2.28
N ASN A 85 20.08 -16.24 -2.90
CA ASN A 85 19.36 -15.80 -4.09
C ASN A 85 18.21 -14.84 -3.71
N LEU A 86 18.41 -13.55 -4.01
CA LEU A 86 17.42 -12.49 -3.85
C LEU A 86 16.65 -12.15 -5.13
N SER A 87 16.69 -13.00 -6.16
CA SER A 87 15.79 -12.85 -7.32
C SER A 87 14.33 -12.91 -6.85
N SER A 88 13.45 -12.11 -7.46
CA SER A 88 12.09 -11.87 -6.95
C SER A 88 11.20 -13.12 -6.84
N ASP A 89 11.54 -14.18 -7.58
CA ASP A 89 10.88 -15.48 -7.61
C ASP A 89 11.46 -16.49 -6.63
N ALA A 90 12.61 -16.20 -5.99
CA ALA A 90 13.29 -17.11 -5.10
C ALA A 90 12.59 -17.22 -3.73
N ALA A 91 12.58 -18.44 -3.15
CA ALA A 91 12.07 -18.67 -1.81
C ALA A 91 12.87 -17.89 -0.72
N GLN A 92 14.17 -17.70 -0.94
CA GLN A 92 15.05 -16.93 -0.05
C GLN A 92 14.70 -15.43 -0.05
N TYR A 93 14.36 -14.87 -1.21
CA TYR A 93 13.81 -13.51 -1.32
C TYR A 93 12.55 -13.34 -0.45
N GLN A 94 11.56 -14.24 -0.59
CA GLN A 94 10.31 -14.16 0.19
C GLN A 94 10.55 -14.24 1.70
N LYS A 95 11.47 -15.10 2.14
CA LYS A 95 11.89 -15.18 3.56
C LYS A 95 12.50 -13.88 4.05
N THR A 96 13.40 -13.28 3.26
CA THR A 96 14.09 -12.02 3.59
C THR A 96 13.10 -10.85 3.66
N VAL A 97 12.17 -10.75 2.71
CA VAL A 97 11.08 -9.75 2.75
C VAL A 97 10.20 -9.93 3.98
N HIS A 98 9.86 -11.18 4.34
CA HIS A 98 9.06 -11.46 5.54
C HIS A 98 9.80 -11.06 6.83
N GLN A 99 11.10 -11.33 6.90
CA GLN A 99 11.96 -10.93 8.01
C GLN A 99 12.05 -9.40 8.14
N LEU A 100 12.31 -8.69 7.04
CA LEU A 100 12.31 -7.23 7.03
C LEU A 100 10.95 -6.67 7.48
N LYS A 101 9.84 -7.21 6.96
CA LYS A 101 8.49 -6.77 7.35
C LYS A 101 8.23 -6.92 8.84
N HIS A 102 8.73 -7.99 9.45
CA HIS A 102 8.63 -8.20 10.89
C HIS A 102 9.40 -7.12 11.66
N TYR A 103 10.64 -6.82 11.28
CA TYR A 103 11.44 -5.76 11.91
C TYR A 103 10.81 -4.38 11.79
N LEU A 104 10.28 -4.05 10.60
CA LEU A 104 9.63 -2.78 10.34
C LEU A 104 8.38 -2.54 11.21
N LEU A 105 7.72 -3.61 11.68
CA LEU A 105 6.54 -3.54 12.56
C LEU A 105 6.87 -3.73 14.05
N ALA A 106 8.14 -3.93 14.39
CA ALA A 106 8.56 -4.20 15.76
C ALA A 106 8.42 -2.97 16.69
N PRO A 107 8.38 -3.16 18.02
CA PRO A 107 8.07 -2.09 18.99
C PRO A 107 8.95 -0.85 18.91
N ASN A 108 10.26 -1.01 18.67
CA ASN A 108 11.22 0.11 18.58
C ASN A 108 11.25 0.75 17.17
N CYS A 109 10.52 0.19 16.22
CA CYS A 109 10.58 0.58 14.81
C CYS A 109 9.37 1.40 14.35
N LYS A 110 8.60 1.99 15.28
CA LYS A 110 7.36 2.72 14.99
C LYS A 110 7.56 3.87 14.00
N THR A 111 8.66 4.62 14.14
CA THR A 111 9.01 5.76 13.30
C THR A 111 9.65 5.40 11.97
N VAL A 112 10.04 4.13 11.79
CA VAL A 112 10.72 3.70 10.56
C VAL A 112 9.83 3.98 9.36
N GLN A 113 10.47 4.53 8.34
CA GLN A 113 9.86 4.92 7.09
C GLN A 113 10.32 4.05 5.92
N TRP A 114 11.53 3.50 6.01
CA TRP A 114 12.17 2.75 4.93
C TRP A 114 12.79 1.45 5.41
N GLY A 115 12.72 0.43 4.57
CA GLY A 115 13.47 -0.81 4.74
C GLY A 115 14.22 -1.15 3.46
N ILE A 116 15.43 -1.66 3.57
CA ILE A 116 16.22 -2.16 2.45
C ILE A 116 16.55 -3.63 2.71
N ILE A 117 16.42 -4.46 1.68
CA ILE A 117 17.10 -5.76 1.63
C ILE A 117 18.21 -5.67 0.58
N THR A 118 19.37 -6.27 0.86
CA THR A 118 20.43 -6.40 -0.14
C THR A 118 21.39 -7.53 0.18
N ASN A 119 21.98 -8.12 -0.85
CA ASN A 119 23.13 -9.00 -0.74
C ASN A 119 24.34 -8.48 -1.53
N SER A 120 24.36 -7.18 -1.86
CA SER A 120 25.27 -6.50 -2.80
C SER A 120 25.16 -6.92 -4.27
N CYS A 121 24.54 -8.06 -4.61
CA CYS A 121 24.19 -8.43 -5.99
C CYS A 121 22.79 -7.94 -6.38
N HIS A 122 21.90 -7.79 -5.40
CA HIS A 122 20.55 -7.28 -5.56
C HIS A 122 20.25 -6.28 -4.45
N ILE A 123 19.37 -5.31 -4.73
CA ILE A 123 18.85 -4.36 -3.76
C ILE A 123 17.38 -4.08 -4.00
N GLN A 124 16.61 -3.93 -2.92
CA GLN A 124 15.25 -3.44 -2.99
C GLN A 124 14.91 -2.51 -1.84
N LEU A 125 14.23 -1.41 -2.18
CA LEU A 125 13.68 -0.46 -1.23
C LEU A 125 12.20 -0.76 -0.95
N PHE A 126 11.83 -0.71 0.33
CA PHE A 126 10.46 -0.83 0.82
C PHE A 126 10.05 0.43 1.58
N ARG A 127 8.83 0.89 1.32
CA ARG A 127 8.19 1.97 2.07
C ARG A 127 7.31 1.39 3.16
N LYS A 128 7.42 1.96 4.37
CA LYS A 128 6.48 1.71 5.47
C LYS A 128 5.55 2.92 5.62
N HIS A 129 4.25 2.67 5.67
CA HIS A 129 3.22 3.65 6.00
C HIS A 129 2.25 3.05 7.03
N GLY A 130 2.45 3.40 8.31
CA GLY A 130 1.77 2.76 9.43
C GLY A 130 2.04 1.26 9.44
N LYS A 131 1.01 0.43 9.27
CA LYS A 131 1.15 -1.05 9.18
C LYS A 131 1.47 -1.57 7.78
N VAL A 132 1.32 -0.74 6.75
CA VAL A 132 1.50 -1.18 5.37
C VAL A 132 2.96 -1.08 4.97
N ILE A 133 3.49 -2.18 4.44
CA ILE A 133 4.85 -2.25 3.90
C ILE A 133 4.77 -2.75 2.46
N TYR A 134 5.20 -1.90 1.54
CA TYR A 134 5.08 -2.10 0.11
C TYR A 134 6.38 -1.74 -0.60
N PRO A 135 6.67 -2.34 -1.76
CA PRO A 135 7.89 -2.04 -2.50
C PRO A 135 7.86 -0.60 -3.03
N ALA A 136 9.01 0.06 -3.01
CA ALA A 136 9.24 1.38 -3.59
C ALA A 136 10.20 1.32 -4.81
N THR A 137 10.79 0.15 -5.03
CA THR A 137 11.53 -0.29 -6.22
C THR A 137 11.18 -1.76 -6.49
N GLN A 138 11.35 -2.21 -7.72
CA GLN A 138 11.57 -3.64 -7.99
C GLN A 138 12.85 -4.14 -7.28
N CYS A 139 13.06 -5.45 -7.22
CA CYS A 139 14.33 -6.01 -6.77
C CYS A 139 15.34 -5.87 -7.92
N LEU A 140 16.26 -4.93 -7.79
CA LEU A 140 17.19 -4.52 -8.84
C LEU A 140 18.51 -5.27 -8.70
N SER A 141 19.04 -5.79 -9.80
CA SER A 141 20.39 -6.35 -9.83
C SER A 141 21.44 -5.24 -9.83
N LEU A 142 22.56 -5.46 -9.15
CA LEU A 142 23.66 -4.53 -8.99
C LEU A 142 24.91 -5.05 -9.70
N ASP A 143 25.58 -4.16 -10.42
CA ASP A 143 26.88 -4.37 -11.03
C ASP A 143 27.73 -3.09 -10.97
N ASN A 144 28.95 -3.15 -11.50
CA ASN A 144 29.89 -2.02 -11.47
C ASN A 144 29.47 -0.84 -12.36
N GLU A 145 28.56 -1.05 -13.31
CA GLU A 145 28.10 -0.04 -14.26
C GLU A 145 26.88 0.71 -13.72
N ASN A 146 25.97 0.00 -13.03
CA ASN A 146 24.67 0.51 -12.62
C ASN A 146 24.55 0.95 -11.15
N ILE A 147 25.48 0.52 -10.27
CA ILE A 147 25.31 0.67 -8.82
C ILE A 147 25.13 2.12 -8.37
N ASP A 148 25.92 3.04 -8.91
CA ASP A 148 25.88 4.44 -8.52
C ASP A 148 24.54 5.09 -8.94
N GLU A 149 24.01 4.76 -10.12
CA GLU A 149 22.72 5.27 -10.60
C GLU A 149 21.55 4.71 -9.77
N ILE A 150 21.55 3.40 -9.50
CA ILE A 150 20.52 2.75 -8.71
C ILE A 150 20.49 3.32 -7.29
N VAL A 151 21.64 3.44 -6.63
CA VAL A 151 21.73 3.96 -5.26
C VAL A 151 21.38 5.46 -5.21
N ALA A 152 21.77 6.25 -6.21
CA ALA A 152 21.31 7.64 -6.32
C ALA A 152 19.79 7.76 -6.51
N SER A 153 19.18 6.85 -7.27
CA SER A 153 17.72 6.77 -7.44
C SER A 153 17.01 6.42 -6.12
N ILE A 154 17.51 5.42 -5.38
CA ILE A 154 17.01 5.03 -4.06
C ILE A 154 17.15 6.19 -3.07
N ARG A 155 18.31 6.85 -3.04
CA ARG A 155 18.55 8.03 -2.20
C ARG A 155 17.52 9.13 -2.43
N ARG A 156 17.26 9.50 -3.69
CA ARG A 156 16.25 10.52 -4.02
C ARG A 156 14.86 10.18 -3.48
N LYS A 157 14.46 8.91 -3.51
CA LYS A 157 13.18 8.43 -2.93
C LYS A 157 13.17 8.55 -1.40
N ILE A 158 14.29 8.23 -0.75
CA ILE A 158 14.44 8.32 0.71
C ILE A 158 14.41 9.78 1.18
N GLU A 159 15.10 10.68 0.47
CA GLU A 159 15.17 12.12 0.79
C GLU A 159 13.87 12.88 0.48
N ASN A 160 13.09 12.40 -0.50
CA ASN A 160 11.82 13.02 -0.90
C ASN A 160 10.65 12.03 -0.74
N PRO A 161 10.34 11.59 0.49
CA PRO A 161 9.27 10.63 0.71
C PRO A 161 7.92 11.25 0.36
N THR A 162 7.09 10.50 -0.37
CA THR A 162 5.67 10.85 -0.47
C THR A 162 4.99 10.65 0.90
N LYS A 163 4.04 11.53 1.19
CA LYS A 163 3.26 11.50 2.44
C LYS A 163 2.14 10.47 2.35
N ALA A 164 1.45 10.40 1.21
CA ALA A 164 0.25 9.61 1.06
C ALA A 164 0.52 8.12 0.85
N LEU A 165 -0.31 7.28 1.47
CA LEU A 165 -0.59 5.93 0.98
C LEU A 165 -1.79 5.97 0.03
N THR A 166 -1.57 5.64 -1.25
CA THR A 166 -2.63 5.54 -2.27
C THR A 166 -3.22 4.14 -2.28
N ILE A 167 -4.53 4.04 -2.08
CA ILE A 167 -5.26 2.78 -1.90
C ILE A 167 -6.36 2.71 -2.95
N ALA A 168 -6.30 1.71 -3.84
CA ALA A 168 -7.45 1.38 -4.67
C ALA A 168 -8.35 0.40 -3.93
N VAL A 169 -9.66 0.69 -3.86
CA VAL A 169 -10.65 -0.26 -3.34
C VAL A 169 -11.22 -1.04 -4.52
N TYR A 170 -10.77 -2.28 -4.72
CA TYR A 170 -11.09 -3.07 -5.92
C TYR A 170 -11.57 -4.48 -5.61
N ASN A 171 -12.57 -4.91 -6.38
CA ASN A 171 -12.95 -6.29 -6.59
C ASN A 171 -13.58 -6.38 -7.98
N ASN A 172 -13.27 -7.43 -8.74
CA ASN A 172 -13.82 -7.66 -10.08
C ASN A 172 -15.35 -7.90 -10.07
N LYS A 173 -16.00 -7.93 -8.89
CA LYS A 173 -17.46 -8.02 -8.72
C LYS A 173 -18.09 -6.71 -8.23
N GLY A 174 -19.23 -6.34 -8.82
CA GLY A 174 -20.10 -5.27 -8.33
C GLY A 174 -20.82 -5.62 -7.02
N GLY A 175 -21.21 -4.61 -6.24
CA GLY A 175 -22.02 -4.81 -5.04
C GLY A 175 -21.34 -5.47 -3.84
N VAL A 176 -20.00 -5.52 -3.80
CA VAL A 176 -19.22 -5.99 -2.63
C VAL A 176 -18.96 -4.87 -1.60
N GLY A 177 -19.47 -3.65 -1.84
CA GLY A 177 -19.32 -2.50 -0.97
C GLY A 177 -18.00 -1.74 -1.13
N LYS A 178 -17.50 -1.59 -2.37
CA LYS A 178 -16.29 -0.79 -2.69
C LYS A 178 -16.48 0.67 -2.30
N THR A 179 -17.41 1.35 -2.95
CA THR A 179 -17.81 2.74 -2.67
C THR A 179 -18.11 3.00 -1.21
N THR A 180 -18.94 2.14 -0.63
CA THR A 180 -19.28 2.18 0.79
C THR A 180 -18.03 2.15 1.67
N THR A 181 -17.08 1.26 1.36
CA THR A 181 -15.83 1.17 2.09
C THR A 181 -15.01 2.43 1.90
N THR A 182 -14.88 2.93 0.66
CA THR A 182 -14.14 4.15 0.34
C THR A 182 -14.64 5.35 1.14
N VAL A 183 -15.96 5.61 1.12
CA VAL A 183 -16.59 6.74 1.83
C VAL A 183 -16.38 6.64 3.34
N ASN A 184 -16.66 5.48 3.94
CA ASN A 184 -16.59 5.33 5.39
C ASN A 184 -15.15 5.23 5.90
N LEU A 185 -14.23 4.68 5.10
CA LEU A 185 -12.80 4.68 5.41
C LEU A 185 -12.23 6.10 5.32
N ALA A 186 -12.62 6.90 4.32
CA ALA A 186 -12.22 8.30 4.24
C ALA A 186 -12.67 9.09 5.47
N ALA A 187 -13.94 8.94 5.82
CA ALA A 187 -14.54 9.60 6.97
C ALA A 187 -13.91 9.16 8.30
N ILE A 188 -13.65 7.87 8.52
CA ILE A 188 -13.04 7.43 9.79
C ILE A 188 -11.57 7.85 9.90
N LEU A 189 -10.81 7.83 8.81
CA LEU A 189 -9.42 8.30 8.82
C LEU A 189 -9.35 9.81 9.09
N THR A 190 -10.28 10.57 8.51
CA THR A 190 -10.46 12.01 8.79
C THR A 190 -10.79 12.26 10.26
N PHE A 191 -11.73 11.50 10.82
CA PHE A 191 -12.06 11.54 12.25
C PHE A 191 -10.84 11.27 13.15
N LEU A 192 -9.93 10.40 12.69
CA LEU A 192 -8.68 10.06 13.38
C LEU A 192 -7.54 11.06 13.09
N GLY A 193 -7.85 12.22 12.52
CA GLY A 193 -6.92 13.33 12.31
C GLY A 193 -6.03 13.19 11.07
N LYS A 194 -6.42 12.36 10.09
CA LYS A 194 -5.67 12.19 8.84
C LYS A 194 -6.22 13.11 7.75
N ARG A 195 -5.33 13.67 6.92
CA ARG A 195 -5.73 14.35 5.67
C ARG A 195 -6.04 13.29 4.62
N VAL A 196 -7.27 13.28 4.13
CA VAL A 196 -7.75 12.27 3.18
C VAL A 196 -8.26 12.91 1.90
N LEU A 197 -7.87 12.31 0.78
CA LEU A 197 -8.47 12.53 -0.53
C LEU A 197 -9.23 11.26 -0.95
N ALA A 198 -10.51 11.39 -1.27
CA ALA A 198 -11.28 10.33 -1.90
C ALA A 198 -11.49 10.64 -3.39
N ILE A 199 -11.46 9.64 -4.25
CA ILE A 199 -11.59 9.80 -5.71
C ILE A 199 -12.68 8.86 -6.18
N ASP A 200 -13.75 9.40 -6.76
CA ASP A 200 -14.75 8.61 -7.46
C ASP A 200 -14.27 8.32 -8.89
N PHE A 201 -13.69 7.14 -9.10
CA PHE A 201 -13.15 6.74 -10.39
C PHE A 201 -14.00 5.67 -11.07
N ASP A 202 -15.28 5.57 -10.70
CA ASP A 202 -16.30 4.75 -11.38
C ASP A 202 -17.29 5.66 -12.13
N PRO A 203 -16.94 6.14 -13.35
CA PRO A 203 -17.79 7.06 -14.09
C PRO A 203 -19.14 6.46 -14.51
N ASN A 204 -19.32 5.13 -14.41
CA ASN A 204 -20.59 4.48 -14.74
C ASN A 204 -21.58 4.53 -13.57
N GLN A 205 -21.10 4.35 -12.33
CA GLN A 205 -21.96 4.30 -11.14
C GLN A 205 -22.03 5.65 -10.43
N GLN A 206 -20.90 6.36 -10.30
CA GLN A 206 -20.82 7.69 -9.66
C GLN A 206 -21.37 7.69 -8.21
N ASP A 207 -21.36 6.52 -7.57
CA ASP A 207 -22.02 6.25 -6.30
C ASP A 207 -21.31 6.99 -5.15
N LEU A 208 -19.98 7.17 -5.21
CA LEU A 208 -19.23 7.85 -4.16
C LEU A 208 -19.67 9.31 -4.08
N THR A 209 -19.66 9.99 -5.22
CA THR A 209 -20.04 11.40 -5.34
C THR A 209 -21.48 11.62 -4.91
N SER A 210 -22.38 10.79 -5.45
CA SER A 210 -23.82 10.85 -5.16
C SER A 210 -24.14 10.59 -3.69
N SER A 211 -23.48 9.61 -3.07
CA SER A 211 -23.68 9.25 -1.65
C SER A 211 -23.17 10.29 -0.65
N LEU A 212 -22.34 11.23 -1.11
CA LEU A 212 -21.86 12.37 -0.33
C LEU A 212 -22.68 13.64 -0.60
N GLY A 213 -23.61 13.61 -1.55
CA GLY A 213 -24.40 14.78 -1.92
C GLY A 213 -23.62 15.87 -2.64
N LEU A 214 -22.48 15.51 -3.23
CA LEU A 214 -21.63 16.42 -3.99
C LEU A 214 -22.12 16.50 -5.46
N PRO A 215 -21.89 17.62 -6.15
CA PRO A 215 -22.15 17.72 -7.59
C PRO A 215 -21.17 16.83 -8.37
N LEU A 216 -21.62 16.31 -9.51
CA LEU A 216 -20.73 15.69 -10.49
C LEU A 216 -19.86 16.76 -11.14
N SER A 217 -18.68 16.34 -11.62
CA SER A 217 -17.86 17.19 -12.47
C SER A 217 -18.42 17.21 -13.89
N GLU A 218 -18.59 18.41 -14.43
CA GLU A 218 -19.01 18.65 -15.81
C GLU A 218 -17.77 18.85 -16.69
N GLY A 219 -17.01 17.77 -16.94
CA GLY A 219 -15.83 17.76 -17.81
C GLY A 219 -14.51 18.18 -17.17
N ALA A 220 -14.51 18.86 -16.00
CA ALA A 220 -13.28 19.37 -15.39
C ALA A 220 -12.27 18.27 -14.99
N VAL A 221 -12.74 17.14 -14.45
CA VAL A 221 -11.91 15.99 -14.11
C VAL A 221 -11.41 15.29 -15.37
N PHE A 222 -12.25 15.18 -16.41
CA PHE A 222 -11.82 14.64 -17.70
C PHE A 222 -10.72 15.49 -18.35
N GLU A 223 -10.91 16.81 -18.40
CA GLU A 223 -9.93 17.78 -18.89
C GLU A 223 -8.65 17.74 -18.04
N ALA A 224 -8.76 17.66 -16.71
CA ALA A 224 -7.60 17.53 -15.83
C ALA A 224 -6.83 16.22 -16.05
N LEU A 225 -7.49 15.13 -16.45
CA LEU A 225 -6.80 13.90 -16.85
C LEU A 225 -6.09 14.06 -18.20
N ARG A 226 -6.71 14.74 -19.17
CA ARG A 226 -6.17 14.87 -20.53
C ARG A 226 -5.04 15.90 -20.62
N GLU A 227 -5.24 17.08 -20.07
CA GLU A 227 -4.37 18.23 -20.22
C GLU A 227 -3.26 18.25 -19.17
N ARG A 228 -2.00 18.27 -19.60
CA ARG A 228 -0.87 18.20 -18.65
C ARG A 228 -0.75 19.42 -17.74
N SER A 229 -1.18 20.58 -18.22
CA SER A 229 -1.11 21.86 -17.50
C SER A 229 -2.11 21.98 -16.34
N ILE A 230 -3.17 21.16 -16.35
CA ILE A 230 -4.21 21.20 -15.32
C ILE A 230 -3.84 20.22 -14.22
N GLU A 231 -3.69 20.72 -13.00
CA GLU A 231 -3.45 19.89 -11.83
C GLU A 231 -4.71 19.12 -11.45
N PHE A 232 -4.57 17.83 -11.14
CA PHE A 232 -5.73 16.99 -10.82
C PHE A 232 -6.43 17.42 -9.53
N ILE A 233 -5.69 17.98 -8.57
CA ILE A 233 -6.24 18.52 -7.32
C ILE A 233 -7.10 19.78 -7.54
N SER A 234 -7.00 20.46 -8.69
CA SER A 234 -7.81 21.66 -8.96
C SER A 234 -9.30 21.36 -9.12
N THR A 235 -9.67 20.10 -9.30
CA THR A 235 -11.06 19.63 -9.48
C THR A 235 -11.69 19.13 -8.19
N LEU A 236 -11.01 19.28 -7.04
CA LEU A 236 -11.50 18.79 -5.76
C LEU A 236 -12.74 19.55 -5.29
N CYS A 237 -13.61 18.82 -4.59
CA CYS A 237 -14.78 19.30 -3.89
C CYS A 237 -14.65 18.89 -2.41
N PRO A 238 -14.70 19.82 -1.46
CA PRO A 238 -14.63 19.46 -0.05
C PRO A 238 -15.94 18.84 0.44
N TYR A 239 -15.86 17.67 1.08
CA TYR A 239 -16.95 17.16 1.89
C TYR A 239 -16.81 17.68 3.33
N LYS A 240 -17.86 18.29 3.87
CA LYS A 240 -17.88 18.89 5.21
C LYS A 240 -19.00 18.31 6.06
N PHE A 241 -18.67 17.94 7.30
CA PHE A 241 -19.65 17.45 8.28
C PHE A 241 -19.53 18.22 9.61
N PRO A 242 -20.58 18.96 10.02
CA PRO A 242 -20.54 19.77 11.24
C PRO A 242 -20.62 18.90 12.51
N LEU A 243 -19.75 19.18 13.49
CA LEU A 243 -19.79 18.53 14.79
C LEU A 243 -20.66 19.32 15.76
N LYS A 244 -21.92 18.92 15.95
CA LYS A 244 -22.90 19.69 16.78
C LYS A 244 -22.45 20.07 18.20
N LYS A 245 -21.45 19.39 18.77
CA LYS A 245 -20.98 19.61 20.15
C LYS A 245 -19.69 20.44 20.24
N VAL A 246 -19.01 20.68 19.14
CA VAL A 246 -17.73 21.38 19.09
C VAL A 246 -17.79 22.27 17.87
N ASP A 247 -17.60 23.59 18.01
CA ASP A 247 -17.65 24.54 16.89
C ASP A 247 -16.50 24.30 15.89
N SER A 248 -16.68 23.25 15.10
CA SER A 248 -15.69 22.59 14.27
C SER A 248 -16.39 21.68 13.27
N GLU A 249 -15.71 21.39 12.16
CA GLU A 249 -16.18 20.48 11.13
C GLU A 249 -15.15 19.38 10.87
N LEU A 250 -15.63 18.20 10.53
CA LEU A 250 -14.81 17.19 9.87
C LEU A 250 -14.82 17.48 8.37
N ARG A 251 -13.64 17.46 7.76
CA ARG A 251 -13.48 17.73 6.33
C ARG A 251 -12.49 16.76 5.70
N PHE A 252 -12.87 16.21 4.57
CA PHE A 252 -11.97 15.56 3.61
C PHE A 252 -12.30 16.02 2.21
N ASP A 253 -11.33 15.95 1.31
CA ASP A 253 -11.50 16.42 -0.06
C ASP A 253 -11.85 15.23 -0.97
N VAL A 254 -12.64 15.52 -2.01
CA VAL A 254 -13.17 14.53 -2.94
C VAL A 254 -12.90 15.00 -4.36
N ILE A 255 -12.35 14.14 -5.21
CA ILE A 255 -12.45 14.33 -6.66
C ILE A 255 -13.73 13.60 -7.11
N PRO A 256 -14.76 14.35 -7.54
CA PRO A 256 -16.04 13.76 -7.93
C PRO A 256 -15.91 12.97 -9.24
N ALA A 257 -16.90 12.13 -9.52
CA ALA A 257 -17.03 11.50 -10.83
C ALA A 257 -17.35 12.57 -11.88
N ASP A 258 -16.87 12.33 -13.10
CA ASP A 258 -17.11 13.22 -14.23
C ASP A 258 -18.18 12.63 -15.16
N GLU A 259 -19.12 13.47 -15.60
CA GLU A 259 -20.16 13.05 -16.53
C GLU A 259 -19.58 12.70 -17.91
N GLU A 260 -18.58 13.43 -18.40
CA GLU A 260 -18.01 13.19 -19.73
C GLU A 260 -17.21 11.88 -19.81
N LEU A 261 -16.72 11.38 -18.68
CA LEU A 261 -16.03 10.09 -18.60
C LEU A 261 -16.97 8.89 -18.79
N LYS A 262 -18.27 9.06 -18.54
CA LYS A 262 -19.27 7.98 -18.63
C LYS A 262 -19.50 7.53 -20.08
N ASP A 263 -19.54 8.49 -21.00
CA ASP A 263 -19.84 8.26 -22.41
C ASP A 263 -18.59 7.88 -23.23
N ALA A 264 -17.40 7.95 -22.62
CA ALA A 264 -16.15 7.63 -23.27
C ALA A 264 -15.93 6.10 -23.38
N SER A 265 -15.85 5.58 -24.60
CA SER A 265 -15.58 4.15 -24.80
C SER A 265 -14.14 3.77 -24.43
N ASP A 266 -13.97 2.55 -23.87
CA ASP A 266 -12.66 2.00 -23.49
C ASP A 266 -11.63 2.08 -24.63
N ASP A 267 -12.03 1.81 -25.88
CA ASP A 267 -11.14 1.82 -27.04
C ASP A 267 -10.66 3.23 -27.40
N LEU A 268 -11.53 4.23 -27.29
CA LEU A 268 -11.16 5.62 -27.51
C LEU A 268 -10.22 6.11 -26.41
N LEU A 269 -10.51 5.76 -25.16
CA LEU A 269 -9.67 6.11 -24.01
C LEU A 269 -8.28 5.48 -24.12
N ARG A 270 -8.17 4.21 -24.50
CA ARG A 270 -6.88 3.52 -24.68
C ARG A 270 -6.00 4.14 -25.76
N LYS A 271 -6.60 4.72 -26.81
CA LYS A 271 -5.85 5.43 -27.87
C LYS A 271 -5.31 6.79 -27.41
N ARG A 272 -5.95 7.41 -26.42
CA ARG A 272 -5.65 8.78 -25.96
C ARG A 272 -4.87 8.83 -24.65
N LEU A 273 -5.11 7.89 -23.75
CA LEU A 273 -4.66 7.92 -22.36
C LEU A 273 -3.81 6.68 -22.02
N LYS A 274 -2.70 6.92 -21.33
CA LYS A 274 -1.80 5.85 -20.84
C LYS A 274 -2.30 5.29 -19.51
N ARG A 275 -2.00 4.02 -19.22
CA ARG A 275 -2.37 3.38 -17.94
C ARG A 275 -1.80 4.06 -16.70
N ASN A 276 -0.62 4.67 -16.82
CA ASN A 276 0.03 5.42 -15.75
C ASN A 276 -0.49 6.86 -15.57
N LEU A 277 -1.57 7.24 -16.25
CA LEU A 277 -2.03 8.61 -16.26
C LEU A 277 -2.46 9.09 -14.87
N LEU A 278 -3.37 8.36 -14.23
CA LEU A 278 -3.88 8.72 -12.90
C LEU A 278 -2.75 8.76 -11.87
N HIS A 279 -1.81 7.81 -11.93
CA HIS A 279 -0.63 7.80 -11.06
C HIS A 279 0.15 9.11 -11.13
N ARG A 280 0.51 9.56 -12.35
CA ARG A 280 1.24 10.82 -12.56
C ARG A 280 0.45 12.04 -12.15
N LYS A 281 -0.88 12.00 -12.33
CA LYS A 281 -1.78 13.09 -11.95
C LYS A 281 -1.94 13.24 -10.44
N LEU A 282 -1.62 12.20 -9.67
CA LEU A 282 -1.67 12.23 -8.20
C LEU A 282 -0.36 12.66 -7.53
N GLU A 283 0.72 12.96 -8.26
CA GLU A 283 2.01 13.29 -7.65
C GLU A 283 1.94 14.47 -6.66
N SER A 284 1.24 15.56 -6.99
CA SER A 284 1.04 16.68 -6.06
C SER A 284 0.20 16.28 -4.85
N ALA A 285 -0.92 15.60 -5.08
CA ALA A 285 -1.78 15.07 -4.01
C ALA A 285 -1.01 14.15 -3.04
N ARG A 286 -0.05 13.36 -3.53
CA ARG A 286 0.76 12.45 -2.70
C ARG A 286 1.66 13.18 -1.69
N GLN A 287 1.91 14.47 -1.88
CA GLN A 287 2.60 15.33 -0.91
C GLN A 287 1.63 15.95 0.11
N GLU A 288 0.36 16.09 -0.28
CA GLU A 288 -0.66 16.80 0.48
C GLU A 288 -1.58 15.89 1.31
N TYR A 289 -1.68 14.60 1.05
CA TYR A 289 -2.58 13.74 1.84
C TYR A 289 -1.80 12.68 2.62
N ASP A 290 -2.37 12.21 3.73
CA ASP A 290 -1.88 11.00 4.41
C ASP A 290 -2.43 9.74 3.71
N TYR A 291 -3.65 9.83 3.17
CA TYR A 291 -4.30 8.74 2.45
C TYR A 291 -5.02 9.27 1.21
N ILE A 292 -4.85 8.56 0.09
CA ILE A 292 -5.64 8.76 -1.13
C ILE A 292 -6.42 7.48 -1.37
N LEU A 293 -7.75 7.55 -1.37
CA LEU A 293 -8.63 6.40 -1.59
C LEU A 293 -9.29 6.50 -2.97
N ILE A 294 -9.07 5.51 -3.82
CA ILE A 294 -9.63 5.45 -5.16
C ILE A 294 -10.78 4.44 -5.15
N ASP A 295 -12.01 4.92 -5.31
CA ASP A 295 -13.15 4.06 -5.61
C ASP A 295 -13.07 3.62 -7.07
N SER A 296 -12.88 2.33 -7.29
CA SER A 296 -12.63 1.79 -8.63
C SER A 296 -13.87 1.07 -9.17
N PRO A 297 -14.07 1.08 -10.49
CA PRO A 297 -15.21 0.40 -11.08
C PRO A 297 -15.07 -1.11 -10.97
N PRO A 298 -16.19 -1.85 -10.97
CA PRO A 298 -16.13 -3.31 -11.12
C PRO A 298 -15.60 -3.68 -12.50
N ASN A 299 -15.19 -4.95 -12.64
CA ASN A 299 -14.62 -5.52 -13.86
C ASN A 299 -13.21 -4.99 -14.19
N TRP A 300 -12.39 -5.82 -14.83
CA TRP A 300 -11.03 -5.46 -15.24
C TRP A 300 -10.99 -4.72 -16.59
N ARG A 301 -11.41 -3.44 -16.57
CA ARG A 301 -11.48 -2.54 -17.74
C ARG A 301 -10.52 -1.36 -17.65
N PHE A 302 -10.62 -0.40 -18.56
CA PHE A 302 -9.68 0.72 -18.64
C PHE A 302 -9.56 1.51 -17.32
N PHE A 303 -10.67 2.01 -16.76
CA PHE A 303 -10.65 2.80 -15.53
C PHE A 303 -10.16 2.02 -14.30
N SER A 304 -10.57 0.75 -14.14
CA SER A 304 -10.06 -0.08 -13.04
C SER A 304 -8.56 -0.34 -13.16
N GLN A 305 -8.03 -0.49 -14.38
CA GLN A 305 -6.59 -0.63 -14.63
C GLN A 305 -5.84 0.64 -14.22
N LEU A 306 -6.37 1.83 -14.55
CA LEU A 306 -5.78 3.12 -14.15
C LEU A 306 -5.79 3.30 -12.62
N ALA A 307 -6.93 2.98 -11.96
CA ALA A 307 -7.05 3.02 -10.51
C ALA A 307 -6.03 2.11 -9.82
N VAL A 308 -5.92 0.86 -10.29
CA VAL A 308 -4.98 -0.11 -9.74
C VAL A 308 -3.53 0.29 -10.02
N TYR A 309 -3.21 0.78 -11.22
CA TYR A 309 -1.86 1.28 -11.54
C TYR A 309 -1.47 2.46 -10.63
N ALA A 310 -2.40 3.36 -10.33
CA ALA A 310 -2.14 4.52 -9.48
C ALA A 310 -1.86 4.17 -8.02
N ALA A 311 -2.39 3.05 -7.52
CA ALA A 311 -2.31 2.68 -6.12
C ALA A 311 -0.94 2.13 -5.70
N ASP A 312 -0.64 2.30 -4.40
CA ASP A 312 0.46 1.62 -3.71
C ASP A 312 0.00 0.25 -3.18
N VAL A 313 -1.25 0.18 -2.73
CA VAL A 313 -1.89 -1.04 -2.23
C VAL A 313 -3.35 -1.16 -2.66
N ILE A 314 -3.87 -2.37 -2.63
CA ILE A 314 -5.27 -2.66 -3.01
C ILE A 314 -6.01 -3.21 -1.81
N LEU A 315 -7.11 -2.56 -1.44
CA LEU A 315 -8.04 -3.03 -0.43
C LEU A 315 -9.17 -3.81 -1.11
N ILE A 316 -9.40 -5.06 -0.66
CA ILE A 316 -10.26 -6.02 -1.39
C ILE A 316 -11.48 -6.42 -0.52
N PRO A 317 -12.59 -5.67 -0.59
CA PRO A 317 -13.85 -6.08 0.04
C PRO A 317 -14.41 -7.33 -0.67
N THR A 318 -14.90 -8.29 0.10
CA THR A 318 -15.53 -9.52 -0.42
C THR A 318 -16.81 -9.87 0.34
N LYS A 319 -17.71 -10.63 -0.28
CA LYS A 319 -18.90 -11.18 0.37
C LYS A 319 -18.70 -12.65 0.74
N HIS A 320 -18.96 -12.99 1.99
CA HIS A 320 -18.85 -14.37 2.49
C HIS A 320 -19.90 -15.32 1.87
N ASN A 321 -21.06 -14.78 1.48
CA ASN A 321 -22.19 -15.52 0.93
C ASN A 321 -22.25 -15.49 -0.61
N ASN A 322 -21.15 -15.16 -1.28
CA ASN A 322 -21.09 -15.08 -2.73
C ASN A 322 -19.78 -15.68 -3.24
N LEU A 323 -19.83 -16.93 -3.72
CA LEU A 323 -18.67 -17.65 -4.25
C LEU A 323 -17.94 -16.84 -5.34
N PHE A 324 -18.68 -16.25 -6.27
CA PHE A 324 -18.09 -15.42 -7.32
C PHE A 324 -17.31 -14.23 -6.75
N SER A 325 -17.72 -13.65 -5.61
CA SER A 325 -16.95 -12.57 -4.98
C SER A 325 -15.56 -13.02 -4.53
N LEU A 326 -15.42 -14.28 -4.09
CA LEU A 326 -14.16 -14.86 -3.60
C LEU A 326 -13.29 -15.30 -4.78
N GLU A 327 -13.88 -15.95 -5.78
CA GLU A 327 -13.19 -16.34 -7.01
C GLU A 327 -12.65 -15.12 -7.77
N ASN A 328 -13.43 -14.04 -7.83
CA ASN A 328 -13.00 -12.78 -8.45
C ASN A 328 -11.84 -12.12 -7.70
N ALA A 329 -11.85 -12.14 -6.36
CA ALA A 329 -10.74 -11.65 -5.57
C ALA A 329 -9.48 -12.51 -5.80
N ALA A 330 -9.62 -13.83 -5.79
CA ALA A 330 -8.53 -14.76 -6.08
C ALA A 330 -7.94 -14.55 -7.48
N MET A 331 -8.79 -14.38 -8.50
CA MET A 331 -8.37 -14.08 -9.87
C MET A 331 -7.59 -12.76 -9.95
N ALA A 332 -8.09 -11.70 -9.30
CA ALA A 332 -7.43 -10.40 -9.32
C ALA A 332 -6.05 -10.44 -8.67
N ILE A 333 -5.92 -11.11 -7.51
CA ILE A 333 -4.66 -11.28 -6.79
C ILE A 333 -3.66 -12.11 -7.60
N LYS A 334 -4.10 -13.21 -8.21
CA LYS A 334 -3.24 -14.14 -8.94
C LYS A 334 -2.79 -13.62 -10.31
N LYS A 335 -3.64 -12.82 -10.98
CA LYS A 335 -3.45 -12.46 -12.40
C LYS A 335 -3.36 -10.96 -12.63
N PHE A 336 -4.39 -10.20 -12.25
CA PHE A 336 -4.51 -8.79 -12.65
C PHE A 336 -3.47 -7.90 -11.97
N PHE A 337 -3.24 -8.06 -10.67
CA PHE A 337 -2.29 -7.20 -9.97
C PHE A 337 -0.84 -7.50 -10.35
N PRO A 338 -0.41 -8.77 -10.50
CA PRO A 338 0.92 -9.09 -11.02
C PRO A 338 1.18 -8.53 -12.44
N GLU A 339 0.16 -8.46 -13.31
CA GLU A 339 0.30 -7.81 -14.62
C GLU A 339 0.69 -6.32 -14.47
N ILE A 340 0.04 -5.59 -13.55
CA ILE A 340 0.35 -4.19 -13.26
C ILE A 340 1.72 -4.04 -12.57
N GLN A 341 2.06 -4.91 -11.63
CA GLN A 341 3.35 -4.88 -10.92
C GLN A 341 4.55 -5.00 -11.87
N LYS A 342 4.41 -5.80 -12.94
CA LYS A 342 5.45 -5.92 -13.99
C LYS A 342 5.62 -4.64 -14.79
N GLU A 343 4.56 -3.88 -14.98
CA GLU A 343 4.57 -2.60 -15.71
C GLU A 343 5.02 -1.42 -14.85
N LYS A 344 5.00 -1.55 -13.51
CA LYS A 344 5.31 -0.46 -12.58
C LYS A 344 6.71 -0.61 -12.00
N ALA A 345 7.52 0.44 -12.15
CA ALA A 345 8.94 0.43 -11.77
C ALA A 345 9.19 0.25 -10.25
N ASP A 346 8.19 0.51 -9.42
CA ASP A 346 8.27 0.37 -7.96
C ASP A 346 7.77 -0.98 -7.43
N GLY A 347 7.28 -1.88 -8.29
CA GLY A 347 6.76 -3.19 -7.90
C GLY A 347 5.42 -3.14 -7.16
N SER A 348 4.78 -1.98 -7.08
CA SER A 348 3.43 -1.80 -6.55
C SER A 348 2.37 -1.97 -7.67
N PRO A 349 1.06 -2.05 -7.37
CA PRO A 349 0.46 -2.13 -6.05
C PRO A 349 0.60 -3.52 -5.43
N ILE A 350 0.56 -3.64 -4.10
CA ILE A 350 0.39 -4.94 -3.43
C ILE A 350 -1.05 -5.16 -2.96
N PRO A 351 -1.63 -6.36 -3.16
CA PRO A 351 -2.93 -6.67 -2.59
C PRO A 351 -2.83 -6.84 -1.08
N LEU A 352 -3.72 -6.15 -0.35
CA LEU A 352 -3.95 -6.42 1.06
C LEU A 352 -4.85 -7.64 1.23
N PRO A 353 -4.78 -8.32 2.39
CA PRO A 353 -5.70 -9.41 2.70
C PRO A 353 -7.16 -9.01 2.55
N ILE A 354 -8.00 -9.93 2.06
CA ILE A 354 -9.43 -9.68 1.91
C ILE A 354 -10.07 -9.43 3.28
N PHE A 355 -11.21 -8.76 3.26
CA PHE A 355 -12.11 -8.71 4.41
C PHE A 355 -13.54 -8.98 3.95
N PHE A 356 -14.35 -9.54 4.85
CA PHE A 356 -15.76 -9.70 4.60
C PHE A 356 -16.50 -8.41 4.87
N ASN A 357 -17.13 -7.88 3.82
CA ASN A 357 -18.01 -6.74 3.91
C ASN A 357 -19.46 -7.21 3.75
N GLY A 358 -20.34 -6.68 4.60
CA GLY A 358 -21.78 -6.85 4.44
C GLY A 358 -22.50 -7.35 5.67
N GLU A 359 -23.20 -8.47 5.55
CA GLU A 359 -24.07 -8.98 6.63
C GLU A 359 -23.26 -9.69 7.72
N LYS A 360 -23.85 -9.73 8.92
CA LYS A 360 -23.28 -10.50 10.03
C LYS A 360 -23.32 -11.98 9.67
N ILE A 361 -22.16 -12.63 9.76
CA ILE A 361 -21.98 -14.02 9.36
C ILE A 361 -22.39 -14.94 10.51
N THR A 362 -23.28 -15.89 10.25
CA THR A 362 -23.57 -16.99 11.18
C THR A 362 -22.49 -18.06 11.10
N GLN A 363 -22.31 -18.87 12.16
CA GLN A 363 -21.32 -19.96 12.15
C GLN A 363 -21.49 -20.93 10.97
N PRO A 364 -22.71 -21.36 10.59
CA PRO A 364 -22.90 -22.21 9.41
C PRO A 364 -22.46 -21.55 8.10
N GLN A 365 -22.80 -20.27 7.90
CA GLN A 365 -22.38 -19.52 6.72
C GLN A 365 -20.86 -19.36 6.65
N LEU A 366 -20.21 -19.13 7.80
CA LEU A 366 -18.76 -19.04 7.88
C LEU A 366 -18.10 -20.38 7.50
N ALA A 367 -18.64 -21.50 7.98
CA ALA A 367 -18.13 -22.83 7.63
C ALA A 367 -18.24 -23.11 6.12
N VAL A 368 -19.35 -22.72 5.49
CA VAL A 368 -19.53 -22.82 4.03
C VAL A 368 -18.50 -21.95 3.30
N ALA A 369 -18.34 -20.68 3.71
CA ALA A 369 -17.36 -19.78 3.10
C ALA A 369 -15.93 -20.34 3.24
N GLN A 370 -15.56 -20.88 4.42
CA GLN A 370 -14.26 -21.48 4.65
C GLN A 370 -13.99 -22.71 3.78
N LYS A 371 -15.01 -23.54 3.55
CA LYS A 371 -14.93 -24.69 2.62
C LYS A 371 -14.63 -24.22 1.20
N GLU A 372 -15.33 -23.19 0.73
CA GLU A 372 -15.10 -22.64 -0.61
C GLU A 372 -13.73 -21.97 -0.73
N ILE A 373 -13.29 -21.23 0.29
CA ILE A 373 -11.95 -20.68 0.33
C ILE A 373 -10.90 -21.80 0.27
N ALA A 374 -11.09 -22.89 1.02
CA ALA A 374 -10.17 -24.03 0.96
C ALA A 374 -10.06 -24.62 -0.46
N ASN A 375 -11.16 -24.67 -1.22
CA ASN A 375 -11.14 -25.08 -2.64
C ASN A 375 -10.33 -24.09 -3.49
N ILE A 376 -10.58 -22.78 -3.35
CA ILE A 376 -9.85 -21.72 -4.06
C ILE A 376 -8.35 -21.80 -3.79
N LEU A 377 -7.96 -21.92 -2.52
CA LEU A 377 -6.56 -22.05 -2.10
C LEU A 377 -5.91 -23.31 -2.68
N LYS A 378 -6.63 -24.44 -2.69
CA LYS A 378 -6.15 -25.69 -3.28
C LYS A 378 -5.92 -25.57 -4.79
N ILE A 379 -6.82 -24.91 -5.51
CA ILE A 379 -6.69 -24.68 -6.96
C ILE A 379 -5.49 -23.77 -7.24
N ALA A 380 -5.40 -22.62 -6.56
CA ALA A 380 -4.29 -21.69 -6.76
C ALA A 380 -2.92 -22.32 -6.45
N LYS A 381 -2.84 -23.13 -5.39
CA LYS A 381 -1.60 -23.85 -5.04
C LYS A 381 -1.20 -24.84 -6.14
N LYS A 382 -2.15 -25.52 -6.81
CA LYS A 382 -1.86 -26.39 -7.97
C LYS A 382 -1.34 -25.61 -9.17
N GLU A 383 -1.75 -24.36 -9.31
CA GLU A 383 -1.28 -23.43 -10.35
C GLU A 383 0.01 -22.70 -9.95
N GLY A 384 0.63 -23.06 -8.83
CA GLY A 384 1.90 -22.49 -8.38
C GLY A 384 1.78 -21.12 -7.68
N PHE A 385 0.58 -20.70 -7.27
CA PHE A 385 0.37 -19.43 -6.57
C PHE A 385 -0.15 -19.65 -5.14
N ASP A 386 0.51 -19.04 -4.16
CA ASP A 386 0.07 -19.09 -2.76
C ASP A 386 -0.90 -17.95 -2.44
N LEU A 387 -2.19 -18.27 -2.40
CA LEU A 387 -3.23 -17.32 -1.99
C LEU A 387 -3.44 -17.24 -0.47
N LEU A 388 -2.83 -18.15 0.31
CA LEU A 388 -3.09 -18.28 1.74
C LEU A 388 -2.92 -16.96 2.52
N PRO A 389 -1.85 -16.15 2.30
CA PRO A 389 -1.64 -14.92 3.06
C PRO A 389 -2.70 -13.84 2.79
N TYR A 390 -3.37 -13.89 1.64
CA TYR A 390 -4.37 -12.90 1.25
C TYR A 390 -5.77 -13.25 1.76
N PHE A 391 -6.03 -14.53 2.04
CA PHE A 391 -7.29 -14.97 2.63
C PHE A 391 -7.20 -15.08 4.14
N TYR A 392 -6.09 -15.56 4.68
CA TYR A 392 -5.90 -15.78 6.12
C TYR A 392 -4.63 -15.09 6.60
N PRO A 393 -4.66 -13.77 6.83
CA PRO A 393 -3.46 -12.98 7.11
C PRO A 393 -2.73 -13.34 8.41
N ARG A 394 -3.43 -14.02 9.34
CA ARG A 394 -2.88 -14.45 10.62
C ARG A 394 -2.44 -15.92 10.62
N TYR A 395 -2.60 -16.61 9.48
CA TYR A 395 -2.26 -18.01 9.37
C TYR A 395 -0.76 -18.24 9.54
N THR A 396 -0.43 -19.20 10.41
CA THR A 396 0.90 -19.79 10.53
C THR A 396 0.74 -21.28 10.75
N ASN A 397 1.76 -22.09 10.44
CA ASN A 397 1.72 -23.53 10.71
C ASN A 397 1.44 -23.85 12.19
N ALA A 398 1.86 -22.97 13.10
CA ALA A 398 1.65 -23.11 14.54
C ALA A 398 0.23 -22.74 15.00
N ARG A 399 -0.33 -21.61 14.53
CA ARG A 399 -1.63 -21.11 15.02
C ARG A 399 -2.83 -21.53 14.16
N LYS A 400 -2.61 -21.79 12.88
CA LYS A 400 -3.65 -22.13 11.88
C LYS A 400 -4.86 -21.19 11.94
N ASP A 401 -4.64 -19.90 12.20
CA ASP A 401 -5.69 -18.90 12.33
C ASP A 401 -6.34 -18.62 10.97
N LEU A 402 -7.61 -19.00 10.82
CA LEU A 402 -8.42 -18.80 9.61
C LEU A 402 -9.35 -17.58 9.73
N HIS A 403 -9.04 -16.65 10.62
CA HIS A 403 -9.80 -15.41 10.78
C HIS A 403 -9.66 -14.50 9.55
N ILE A 404 -10.81 -13.98 9.12
CA ILE A 404 -10.93 -12.95 8.09
C ILE A 404 -11.55 -11.72 8.74
N PRO A 405 -10.94 -10.52 8.63
CA PRO A 405 -11.53 -9.29 9.15
C PRO A 405 -12.94 -9.06 8.59
N GLN A 406 -13.83 -8.48 9.39
CA GLN A 406 -15.24 -8.32 9.01
C GLN A 406 -15.73 -6.89 9.29
N VAL A 407 -16.53 -6.37 8.36
CA VAL A 407 -17.30 -5.13 8.51
C VAL A 407 -18.79 -5.48 8.37
N PRO A 408 -19.44 -5.91 9.46
CA PRO A 408 -20.81 -6.40 9.41
C PRO A 408 -21.81 -5.25 9.61
N SER A 409 -22.18 -4.50 8.56
CA SER A 409 -23.19 -3.45 8.70
C SER A 409 -23.92 -3.05 7.41
N TYR A 410 -24.88 -3.83 6.93
CA TYR A 410 -25.75 -3.36 5.83
C TYR A 410 -26.82 -2.35 6.27
N ALA A 411 -27.52 -2.61 7.38
CA ALA A 411 -28.72 -1.84 7.74
C ALA A 411 -28.45 -0.36 8.10
N ASN A 412 -27.35 -0.06 8.79
CA ASN A 412 -26.99 1.30 9.16
C ASN A 412 -26.33 2.06 7.98
N ILE A 413 -25.70 1.33 7.06
CA ILE A 413 -24.99 1.92 5.93
C ILE A 413 -25.97 2.36 4.83
N SER A 414 -26.99 1.54 4.52
CA SER A 414 -27.99 1.90 3.52
C SER A 414 -28.78 3.15 3.91
N GLY A 415 -29.19 3.27 5.18
CA GLY A 415 -29.89 4.46 5.69
C GLY A 415 -29.04 5.74 5.70
N ALA A 416 -27.72 5.63 5.89
CA ALA A 416 -26.80 6.76 5.84
C ALA A 416 -26.62 7.33 4.43
N ALA A 417 -26.55 6.47 3.41
CA ALA A 417 -26.41 6.88 2.01
C ALA A 417 -27.59 7.77 1.56
N PHE A 418 -28.82 7.43 1.96
CA PHE A 418 -30.00 8.27 1.70
C PHE A 418 -29.90 9.68 2.30
N SER A 419 -29.18 9.81 3.41
CA SER A 419 -28.97 11.09 4.09
C SER A 419 -27.67 11.78 3.69
N ARG A 420 -27.02 11.33 2.62
CA ARG A 420 -25.79 11.92 2.06
C ARG A 420 -24.67 12.10 3.10
N THR A 421 -24.60 11.18 4.05
CA THR A 421 -23.68 11.27 5.19
C THR A 421 -22.98 9.93 5.41
N PRO A 422 -21.64 9.89 5.55
CA PRO A 422 -20.93 8.67 5.93
C PRO A 422 -21.52 8.02 7.19
N ALA A 423 -21.74 6.70 7.13
CA ALA A 423 -22.36 5.95 8.22
C ALA A 423 -21.57 6.05 9.53
N VAL A 424 -20.24 6.15 9.44
CA VAL A 424 -19.33 6.31 10.59
C VAL A 424 -19.57 7.59 11.40
N TYR A 425 -20.18 8.62 10.81
CA TYR A 425 -20.53 9.86 11.51
C TYR A 425 -21.89 9.82 12.19
N ARG A 426 -22.75 8.85 11.85
CA ARG A 426 -24.11 8.73 12.40
C ARG A 426 -24.29 7.55 13.33
N TYR A 427 -23.61 6.44 13.05
CA TYR A 427 -23.84 5.18 13.74
C TYR A 427 -22.57 4.72 14.43
N ARG A 428 -22.63 4.62 15.77
CA ARG A 428 -21.53 4.12 16.60
C ARG A 428 -21.01 2.76 16.14
N THR A 429 -21.91 1.85 15.75
CA THR A 429 -21.54 0.53 15.25
C THR A 429 -20.71 0.59 13.97
N ALA A 430 -21.09 1.45 13.00
CA ALA A 430 -20.31 1.65 11.78
C ALA A 430 -18.94 2.28 12.11
N HIS A 431 -18.94 3.28 13.00
CA HIS A 431 -17.71 3.92 13.49
C HIS A 431 -16.71 2.90 14.02
N GLU A 432 -17.13 2.02 14.94
CA GLU A 432 -16.22 1.03 15.54
C GLU A 432 -15.71 0.01 14.51
N TYR A 433 -16.54 -0.46 13.58
CA TYR A 433 -16.08 -1.40 12.55
C TYR A 433 -15.07 -0.78 11.60
N TYR A 434 -15.31 0.42 11.10
CA TYR A 434 -14.36 1.09 10.20
C TYR A 434 -13.10 1.55 10.93
N LYS A 435 -13.20 1.91 12.22
CA LYS A 435 -12.03 2.19 13.07
C LYS A 435 -11.20 0.94 13.28
N SER A 436 -11.83 -0.21 13.51
CA SER A 436 -11.16 -1.50 13.60
C SER A 436 -10.52 -1.88 12.27
N LEU A 437 -11.20 -1.67 11.14
CA LEU A 437 -10.63 -1.91 9.80
C LEU A 437 -9.40 -1.03 9.56
N ALA A 438 -9.47 0.26 9.88
CA ALA A 438 -8.36 1.18 9.75
C ALA A 438 -7.16 0.76 10.60
N LYS A 439 -7.40 0.30 11.83
CA LYS A 439 -6.37 -0.27 12.71
C LYS A 439 -5.84 -1.62 12.23
N GLU A 440 -6.66 -2.46 11.62
CA GLU A 440 -6.22 -3.76 11.11
C GLU A 440 -5.19 -3.57 9.99
N TYR A 441 -5.50 -2.69 9.03
CA TYR A 441 -4.72 -2.58 7.80
C TYR A 441 -3.71 -1.44 7.77
N PHE A 442 -4.00 -0.29 8.40
CA PHE A 442 -3.27 0.95 8.11
C PHE A 442 -2.59 1.58 9.32
N LEU A 443 -3.24 1.61 10.48
CA LEU A 443 -2.77 2.36 11.64
C LEU A 443 -2.00 1.46 12.60
N GLN A 444 -0.77 1.87 12.96
CA GLN A 444 0.08 1.16 13.93
C GLN A 444 -0.23 1.60 15.36
#